data_AF-A0A841Q0A0-F1
#
_entry.id   AF-A0A841Q0A0-F1
#
_cell.length_a   1.000
_cell.length_b   1.000
_cell.length_c   1.000
_cell.angle_alpha   90.00
_cell.angle_beta   90.00
_cell.angle_gamma   90.00
#
_symmetry.space_group_name_H-M   'P 1'
#
loop_
_entity.id
_entity.type
_entity.pdbx_description
1 polymer ?
#
loop_
_entity_poly.entity_id
_entity_poly.type
_entity_poly.pdbx_seq_one_letter_code
_entity_poly.pdbx_strand_id
1 'polypeptide(L)'
;MKASHPDTLLIGEYLGYEIDGFFKPNSVKFLNANVSEKPIIFFTTNGTVALNDVQSSPFVVPVSPFTIKSTLDVFQKKILTTR
;
A
#
# COMPACT_ATOMS: atom_id res chain seq x y z
N MET A 1 12.86 -5.59 19.60
CA MET A 1 12.97 -4.16 19.27
C MET A 1 12.57 -4.02 17.80
N LYS A 2 11.48 -3.35 17.46
CA LYS A 2 11.05 -3.21 16.05
C LYS A 2 12.01 -2.25 15.35
N ALA A 3 12.46 -2.60 14.15
CA ALA A 3 13.42 -1.81 13.41
C ALA A 3 12.70 -0.62 12.79
N SER A 4 12.66 0.49 13.51
CA SER A 4 12.51 1.80 12.90
C SER A 4 13.90 2.31 12.55
N HIS A 5 14.23 2.41 11.27
CA HIS A 5 15.12 3.51 10.89
C HIS A 5 14.37 4.79 11.30
N PRO A 6 15.00 5.80 11.94
CA PRO A 6 14.31 6.91 12.61
C PRO A 6 13.15 7.52 11.80
N ASP A 7 13.28 7.53 10.48
CA ASP A 7 12.37 8.16 9.54
C ASP A 7 11.64 7.18 8.60
N THR A 8 11.60 5.86 8.87
CA THR A 8 10.93 4.89 7.98
C THR A 8 10.20 3.80 8.74
N LEU A 9 9.00 3.47 8.27
CA LEU A 9 8.17 2.38 8.81
C LEU A 9 8.32 1.13 7.94
N LEU A 10 8.84 0.07 8.55
CA LEU A 10 8.85 -1.27 7.95
C LEU A 10 7.52 -1.97 8.26
N ILE A 11 6.71 -2.23 7.25
CA ILE A 11 5.41 -2.89 7.41
C ILE A 11 5.36 -4.10 6.47
N GLY A 12 4.99 -5.26 6.98
CA GLY A 12 4.94 -6.42 6.12
C GLY A 12 4.55 -7.73 6.77
N GLU A 13 4.32 -8.71 5.91
CA GLU A 13 4.00 -10.09 6.25
C GLU A 13 4.69 -11.06 5.30
N TYR A 14 4.94 -12.27 5.79
CA TYR A 14 5.36 -13.40 4.97
C TYR A 14 4.43 -14.57 5.25
N LEU A 15 3.67 -15.02 4.23
CA LEU A 15 2.68 -16.08 4.35
C LEU A 15 1.63 -15.86 5.47
N GLY A 16 1.30 -14.60 5.75
CA GLY A 16 0.38 -14.15 6.79
C GLY A 16 1.02 -13.95 8.18
N TYR A 17 2.30 -14.30 8.32
CA TYR A 17 3.06 -14.19 9.56
C TYR A 17 3.79 -12.85 9.68
N GLU A 18 4.06 -12.44 10.92
CA GLU A 18 4.87 -11.25 11.18
C GLU A 18 6.33 -11.49 10.77
N ILE A 19 6.99 -10.43 10.31
CA ILE A 19 8.42 -10.44 10.00
C ILE A 19 9.14 -9.74 11.15
N ASP A 20 10.23 -10.33 11.62
CA ASP A 20 11.04 -9.75 12.68
C ASP A 20 11.53 -8.35 12.32
N GLY A 21 11.31 -7.40 13.23
CA GLY A 21 11.63 -5.99 13.00
C GLY A 21 10.55 -5.19 12.26
N PHE A 22 9.53 -5.83 11.68
CA PHE A 22 8.46 -5.16 10.94
C PHE A 22 7.21 -4.96 11.80
N PHE A 23 6.35 -4.04 11.39
CA PHE A 23 4.97 -4.02 11.84
C PHE A 23 4.12 -4.94 10.95
N LYS A 24 3.22 -5.71 11.57
CA LYS A 24 2.20 -6.46 10.84
C LYS A 24 1.28 -5.49 10.06
N PRO A 25 0.93 -5.77 8.80
CA PRO A 25 -0.06 -5.01 8.04
C PRO A 25 -1.43 -5.10 8.72
N ASN A 26 -1.84 -4.03 9.38
CA ASN A 26 -3.14 -3.91 10.03
C ASN A 26 -3.71 -2.52 9.74
N SER A 27 -4.68 -2.46 8.83
CA SER A 27 -5.27 -1.21 8.35
C SER A 27 -5.87 -0.38 9.48
N VAL A 28 -6.58 -1.01 10.43
CA VAL A 28 -7.20 -0.30 11.57
C VAL A 28 -6.15 0.35 12.46
N LYS A 29 -5.03 -0.34 12.71
CA LYS A 29 -3.94 0.20 13.53
C LYS A 29 -3.28 1.41 12.89
N PHE A 30 -3.14 1.41 11.56
CA PHE A 30 -2.45 2.49 10.85
C PHE A 30 -3.36 3.67 10.48
N LEU A 31 -4.67 3.48 10.38
CA LEU A 31 -5.62 4.58 10.23
C LEU A 31 -5.61 5.54 11.42
N ASN A 32 -5.38 5.00 12.62
CA ASN A 32 -5.38 5.78 13.87
C ASN A 32 -3.99 6.25 14.30
N ALA A 33 -2.94 5.77 13.63
CA ALA A 33 -1.58 6.20 13.90
C ALA A 33 -1.25 7.40 13.01
N ASN A 34 -0.55 8.41 13.54
CA ASN A 34 -0.11 9.58 12.79
C ASN A 34 1.06 9.18 11.85
N VAL A 35 0.78 8.31 10.88
CA VAL A 35 1.73 7.74 9.92
C VAL A 35 1.90 8.62 8.68
N SER A 36 1.19 9.75 8.62
CA SER A 36 1.09 10.60 7.43
C SER A 36 2.43 11.18 6.95
N GLU A 37 3.47 11.15 7.78
CA GLU A 37 4.75 11.80 7.48
C GLU A 37 5.93 10.83 7.34
N LYS A 38 5.72 9.52 7.52
CA LYS A 38 6.81 8.54 7.44
C LYS A 38 6.74 7.73 6.15
N PRO A 39 7.82 7.67 5.35
CA PRO A 39 7.99 6.67 4.31
C PRO A 39 7.67 5.26 4.83
N ILE A 40 6.93 4.49 4.04
CA ILE A 40 6.57 3.11 4.35
C ILE A 40 7.30 2.20 3.36
N ILE A 41 8.08 1.26 3.90
CA ILE A 41 8.54 0.10 3.13
C ILE A 41 7.52 -1.02 3.39
N PHE A 42 6.75 -1.36 2.35
CA PHE A 42 5.68 -2.35 2.42
C PHE A 42 6.10 -3.65 1.75
N PHE A 43 6.24 -4.72 2.54
CA PHE A 43 6.62 -6.04 2.05
C PHE A 43 5.49 -7.05 2.28
N THR A 44 4.98 -7.64 1.21
CA THR A 44 3.94 -8.67 1.29
C THR A 44 4.26 -9.79 0.33
N THR A 45 3.69 -10.97 0.61
CA THR A 45 3.93 -12.20 -0.15
C THR A 45 3.64 -12.02 -1.64
N ASN A 46 2.55 -11.33 -1.98
CA ASN A 46 2.06 -11.24 -3.36
C ASN A 46 2.05 -9.81 -3.93
N GLY A 47 2.26 -8.78 -3.11
CA GLY A 47 2.09 -7.38 -3.54
C GLY A 47 3.09 -6.96 -4.62
N THR A 48 4.36 -7.31 -4.46
CA THR A 48 5.41 -6.98 -5.45
C THR A 48 5.28 -7.80 -6.73
N VAL A 49 4.82 -9.05 -6.64
CA VAL A 49 4.51 -9.89 -7.82
C VAL A 49 3.43 -9.20 -8.68
N ALA A 50 2.31 -8.81 -8.06
CA ALA A 50 1.23 -8.11 -8.76
C ALA A 50 1.68 -6.77 -9.38
N LEU A 51 2.58 -6.03 -8.71
CA LEU A 51 3.12 -4.77 -9.23
C LEU A 51 4.09 -4.98 -10.40
N ASN A 52 4.89 -6.04 -10.37
CA ASN A 52 5.79 -6.39 -11.46
C ASN A 52 5.02 -6.73 -12.75
N ASP A 53 3.88 -7.40 -12.63
CA ASP A 53 3.02 -7.76 -13.78
C ASP A 53 2.45 -6.53 -14.50
N VAL A 54 2.30 -5.41 -13.79
CA VAL A 54 1.73 -4.17 -14.33
C VAL A 54 2.74 -3.04 -14.48
N GLN A 55 4.05 -3.32 -14.36
CA GLN A 55 5.11 -2.30 -14.35
C GLN A 55 5.15 -1.40 -15.59
N SER A 56 4.71 -1.89 -16.75
CA SER A 56 4.64 -1.12 -17.99
C SER A 56 3.37 -0.27 -18.11
N SER A 57 2.46 -0.36 -17.15
CA SER A 57 1.19 0.38 -17.19
C SER A 57 1.45 1.85 -16.89
N PRO A 58 0.89 2.79 -17.69
CA PRO A 58 1.09 4.23 -17.46
C PRO A 58 0.41 4.72 -16.18
N PHE A 59 -0.47 3.90 -15.59
CA PHE A 59 -1.20 4.23 -14.39
C PHE A 59 -1.61 2.97 -13.64
N VAL A 60 -1.30 2.92 -12.34
CA VAL A 60 -1.67 1.84 -11.42
C VAL A 60 -2.30 2.47 -10.18
N VAL A 61 -3.46 1.95 -9.75
CA VAL A 61 -4.15 2.42 -8.55
C VAL A 61 -4.45 1.23 -7.65
N PRO A 62 -4.01 1.24 -6.38
CA PRO A 62 -4.40 0.21 -5.43
C PRO A 62 -5.89 0.36 -5.08
N VAL A 63 -6.64 -0.74 -5.14
CA VAL A 63 -8.08 -0.77 -4.85
C VAL A 63 -8.36 -1.77 -3.74
N SER A 64 -9.28 -1.42 -2.86
CA SER A 64 -9.84 -2.29 -1.84
C SER A 64 -11.35 -2.09 -1.75
N PRO A 65 -12.10 -2.97 -1.07
CA PRO A 65 -13.52 -2.76 -0.82
C PRO A 65 -13.84 -1.39 -0.18
N PHE A 66 -12.91 -0.83 0.61
CA PHE A 66 -13.06 0.48 1.25
C PHE A 66 -12.85 1.67 0.31
N THR A 67 -12.18 1.48 -0.83
CA THR A 67 -11.79 2.56 -1.76
C THR A 67 -12.43 2.45 -3.14
N ILE A 68 -13.35 1.50 -3.35
CA ILE A 68 -13.91 1.22 -4.67
C ILE A 68 -14.61 2.43 -5.30
N LYS A 69 -15.44 3.16 -4.53
CA LYS A 69 -16.17 4.32 -5.04
C LYS A 69 -15.22 5.45 -5.44
N SER A 70 -14.30 5.84 -4.56
CA SER A 70 -13.34 6.91 -4.84
C SER A 70 -12.39 6.55 -5.98
N THR A 71 -12.04 5.26 -6.12
CA THR A 71 -11.26 4.76 -7.25
C THR A 71 -12.03 4.96 -8.56
N LEU A 72 -13.31 4.56 -8.61
CA LEU A 72 -14.14 4.74 -9.81
C LEU A 72 -14.23 6.22 -10.22
N ASP A 73 -14.36 7.13 -9.25
CA ASP A 73 -14.38 8.57 -9.52
C ASP A 73 -13.06 9.07 -10.16
N VAL A 74 -11.92 8.54 -9.71
CA VAL A 74 -10.60 8.85 -10.30
C VAL A 74 -10.51 8.35 -11.74
N PHE A 75 -10.97 7.12 -12.00
CA PHE A 75 -10.95 6.56 -13.36
C PHE A 75 -11.91 7.30 -14.30
N GLN A 76 -13.13 7.64 -13.86
CA GLN A 76 -14.07 8.42 -14.66
C GLN A 76 -13.47 9.77 -15.05
N LYS A 77 -12.87 10.50 -14.11
CA LYS A 77 -12.21 11.78 -14.40
C LYS A 77 -11.08 11.63 -15.42
N LYS A 78 -10.22 10.62 -15.26
CA LYS A 78 -9.11 10.38 -16.19
C LYS A 78 -9.57 9.95 -17.59
N ILE A 79 -10.55 9.06 -17.69
CA ILE A 79 -11.08 8.60 -18.97
C ILE A 79 -11.75 9.76 -19.73
N LEU A 80 -12.43 10.66 -19.02
CA LEU A 80 -13.09 11.82 -19.60
C LEU A 80 -12.12 12.95 -19.99
N THR A 81 -10.94 13.06 -19.37
CA THR A 81 -9.92 14.06 -19.76
C THR A 81 -8.94 13.60 -20.83
N THR A 82 -9.00 12.33 -21.24
CA THR A 82 -8.13 11.77 -22.30
C THR A 82 -8.89 11.60 -23.63
N ARG A 83 -10.10 12.13 -23.75
CA ARG A 83 -10.91 12.23 -24.98
C ARG A 83 -11.07 13.69 -25.37
#